data_AF-A0A6L9ME38-F1
#
_entry.id   AF-A0A6L9ME38-F1
#
_cell.length_a   1.000
_cell.length_b   1.000
_cell.length_c   1.000
_cell.angle_alpha   90.00
_cell.angle_beta   90.00
_cell.angle_gamma   90.00
#
_symmetry.space_group_name_H-M   'P 1'
#
loop_
_entity.id
_entity.type
_entity.pdbx_description
1 polymer ?
#
loop_
_entity_poly.entity_id
_entity_poly.type
_entity_poly.pdbx_seq_one_letter_code
_entity_poly.pdbx_strand_id
1 'polypeptide(L)'
;MTDTMNAAIGAVAIYAGLAILILVWLAVQTGRVRQAEKVFMGDGGNPRMIRIMRGHANALEFIPATLLAMLLLALTGAPPLLIHLLGLLLIAGRFIHAWHFAAADAPPWQRVAGTALSFFALGGAGVAVLIAGLMSLA
;
A
#
# COMPACT_ATOMS: atom_id res chain seq x y z
N MET A 1 -2.88 27.53 -8.70
CA MET A 1 -2.62 26.23 -9.36
C MET A 1 -1.36 25.57 -8.80
N THR A 2 -0.25 26.29 -8.68
CA THR A 2 1.00 25.82 -8.06
C THR A 2 0.86 25.42 -6.59
N ASP A 3 0.17 26.21 -5.75
CA ASP A 3 0.07 25.90 -4.31
C ASP A 3 -0.75 24.64 -4.03
N THR A 4 -1.87 24.47 -4.75
CA THR A 4 -2.71 23.28 -4.66
C THR A 4 -1.96 22.03 -5.13
N MET A 5 -1.22 22.13 -6.24
CA MET A 5 -0.39 21.05 -6.77
C MET A 5 0.75 20.69 -5.81
N ASN A 6 1.44 21.69 -5.25
CA ASN A 6 2.49 21.48 -4.25
C ASN A 6 1.95 20.80 -3.00
N ALA A 7 0.78 21.22 -2.50
CA ALA A 7 0.13 20.57 -1.36
C ALA A 7 -0.27 19.11 -1.67
N ALA A 8 -0.78 18.84 -2.87
CA ALA A 8 -1.15 17.48 -3.29
C ALA A 8 0.07 16.58 -3.41
N ILE A 9 1.16 17.04 -4.03
CA ILE A 9 2.43 16.32 -4.13
C ILE A 9 3.02 16.08 -2.72
N GLY A 10 2.97 17.08 -1.85
CA GLY A 10 3.38 16.95 -0.45
C GLY A 10 2.60 15.86 0.27
N ALA A 11 1.28 15.77 0.06
CA ALA A 11 0.46 14.69 0.59
C ALA A 11 0.92 13.32 0.04
N VAL A 12 1.15 13.19 -1.27
CA VAL A 12 1.70 11.95 -1.86
C VAL A 12 3.01 11.55 -1.19
N ALA A 13 3.93 12.49 -0.98
CA ALA A 13 5.22 12.24 -0.34
C ALA A 13 5.08 11.68 1.08
N ILE A 14 4.13 12.22 1.87
CA ILE A 14 3.82 11.70 3.21
C ILE A 14 3.38 10.23 3.15
N TYR A 15 2.42 9.91 2.28
CA TYR A 15 1.92 8.54 2.19
C TYR A 15 2.93 7.57 1.57
N ALA A 16 3.77 8.04 0.64
CA ALA A 16 4.89 7.25 0.13
C ALA A 16 5.87 6.90 1.26
N GLY A 17 6.24 7.88 2.09
CA GLY A 17 7.09 7.64 3.26
C GLY A 17 6.49 6.62 4.23
N LEU A 18 5.22 6.79 4.60
CA LEU A 18 4.51 5.85 5.47
C LEU A 18 4.43 4.44 4.87
N ALA A 19 4.18 4.33 3.57
CA ALA A 19 4.11 3.04 2.88
C ALA A 19 5.47 2.33 2.83
N ILE A 20 6.56 3.09 2.62
CA ILE A 20 7.93 2.57 2.70
C ILE A 20 8.22 2.04 4.10
N LEU A 21 7.80 2.73 5.16
CA LEU A 21 7.97 2.24 6.54
C LEU A 21 7.23 0.92 6.78
N ILE A 22 6.02 0.74 6.21
CA ILE A 22 5.30 -0.54 6.23
C ILE A 22 6.10 -1.64 5.52
N LEU A 23 6.67 -1.35 4.34
CA LEU A 23 7.49 -2.29 3.59
C LEU A 23 8.77 -2.69 4.34
N VAL A 24 9.44 -1.73 4.97
CA VAL A 24 10.60 -1.98 5.84
C VAL A 24 10.20 -2.86 7.02
N TRP A 25 9.09 -2.54 7.69
CA TRP A 25 8.59 -3.35 8.79
C TRP A 25 8.28 -4.80 8.36
N LEU A 26 7.62 -4.99 7.22
CA LEU A 26 7.38 -6.31 6.63
C LEU A 26 8.70 -7.03 6.29
N ALA A 27 9.71 -6.35 5.75
CA ALA A 27 11.01 -6.93 5.47
C ALA A 27 11.67 -7.46 6.75
N VAL A 28 11.62 -6.67 7.84
CA VAL A 28 12.11 -7.08 9.16
C VAL A 28 11.35 -8.29 9.70
N GLN A 29 10.01 -8.32 9.59
CA GLN A 29 9.23 -9.49 10.03
C GLN A 29 9.56 -10.73 9.22
N THR A 30 9.70 -10.61 7.89
CA THR A 30 10.14 -11.70 7.02
C THR A 30 11.51 -12.25 7.46
N GLY A 31 12.47 -11.37 7.78
CA GLY A 31 13.79 -11.77 8.29
C GLY A 31 13.73 -12.48 9.63
N ARG A 32 12.90 -12.00 10.57
CA ARG A 32 12.69 -12.64 11.88
C ARG A 32 12.10 -14.04 11.75
N VAL A 33 11.07 -14.21 10.92
CA VAL A 33 10.49 -15.54 10.65
C VAL A 33 11.53 -16.44 9.98
N ARG A 34 12.27 -15.92 8.99
CA ARG A 34 13.32 -16.69 8.31
C ARG A 34 14.37 -17.25 9.28
N GLN A 35 14.83 -16.43 10.22
CA GLN A 35 15.80 -16.82 11.24
C GLN A 35 15.20 -17.84 12.21
N ALA A 36 13.99 -17.59 12.72
CA ALA A 36 13.32 -18.47 13.68
C ALA A 36 13.04 -19.86 13.11
N GLU A 37 12.61 -19.92 11.86
CA GLU A 37 12.25 -21.17 11.17
C GLU A 37 13.44 -21.81 10.44
N LYS A 38 14.64 -21.23 10.53
CA LYS A 38 15.89 -21.71 9.91
C LYS A 38 15.78 -21.95 8.39
N VAL A 39 15.01 -21.12 7.69
CA VAL A 39 14.81 -21.23 6.24
C VAL A 39 15.88 -20.43 5.50
N PHE A 40 16.86 -21.07 4.86
CA PHE A 40 17.94 -20.35 4.17
C PHE A 40 17.45 -19.58 2.93
N MET A 41 16.72 -20.25 2.02
CA MET A 41 16.22 -19.67 0.76
C MET A 41 14.80 -20.13 0.49
N GLY A 42 14.02 -19.32 -0.25
CA GLY A 42 12.61 -19.60 -0.52
C GLY A 42 11.78 -19.59 0.76
N ASP A 43 10.73 -20.42 0.77
CA ASP A 43 9.84 -20.64 1.91
C ASP A 43 10.13 -21.92 2.71
N GLY A 44 10.90 -22.86 2.17
CA GLY A 44 11.29 -24.10 2.84
C GLY A 44 10.11 -25.03 3.21
N GLY A 45 8.94 -24.85 2.59
CA GLY A 45 7.70 -25.54 2.98
C GLY A 45 7.12 -25.07 4.32
N ASN A 46 7.69 -24.01 4.92
CA ASN A 46 7.26 -23.54 6.24
C ASN A 46 6.02 -22.63 6.12
N PRO A 47 4.88 -22.98 6.76
CA PRO A 47 3.65 -22.19 6.63
C PRO A 47 3.77 -20.74 7.10
N ARG A 48 4.57 -20.46 8.13
CA ARG A 48 4.79 -19.08 8.63
C ARG A 48 5.59 -18.28 7.62
N MET A 49 6.58 -18.91 6.98
CA MET A 49 7.39 -18.27 5.95
C MET A 49 6.57 -17.96 4.68
N ILE A 50 5.76 -18.92 4.22
CA ILE A 50 4.82 -18.72 3.11
C ILE A 50 3.87 -17.55 3.40
N ARG A 51 3.31 -17.51 4.62
CA ARG A 51 2.39 -16.45 5.04
C ARG A 51 3.06 -15.07 4.95
N ILE A 52 4.19 -14.85 5.64
CA ILE A 52 4.79 -13.51 5.68
C ILE A 52 5.31 -13.07 4.30
N MET A 53 5.84 -14.00 3.50
CA MET A 53 6.24 -13.72 2.11
C MET A 53 5.05 -13.25 1.27
N ARG A 54 3.87 -13.87 1.38
CA ARG A 54 2.66 -13.39 0.68
C ARG A 54 2.19 -12.04 1.19
N GLY A 55 2.31 -11.77 2.49
CA GLY A 55 2.03 -10.44 3.05
C GLY A 55 2.91 -9.36 2.41
N HIS A 56 4.21 -9.64 2.29
CA HIS A 56 5.19 -8.75 1.68
C HIS A 56 4.95 -8.57 0.17
N ALA A 57 4.77 -9.66 -0.57
CA ALA A 57 4.50 -9.62 -2.02
C ALA A 57 3.23 -8.82 -2.33
N ASN A 58 2.14 -9.06 -1.59
CA ASN A 58 0.91 -8.27 -1.76
C ASN A 58 1.14 -6.77 -1.47
N ALA A 59 2.06 -6.41 -0.58
CA ALA A 59 2.35 -5.00 -0.32
C ALA A 59 3.04 -4.36 -1.52
N LEU A 60 4.00 -5.06 -2.14
CA LEU A 60 4.68 -4.62 -3.36
C LEU A 60 3.79 -4.63 -4.61
N GLU A 61 2.74 -5.46 -4.65
CA GLU A 61 1.76 -5.47 -5.73
C GLU A 61 0.82 -4.25 -5.66
N PHE A 62 0.42 -3.81 -4.45
CA PHE A 62 -0.60 -2.76 -4.28
C PHE A 62 -0.02 -1.36 -4.07
N ILE A 63 1.04 -1.22 -3.25
CA ILE A 63 1.56 0.09 -2.82
C ILE A 63 2.09 0.90 -4.01
N PRO A 64 3.01 0.38 -4.86
CA PRO A 64 3.63 1.18 -5.91
C PRO A 64 2.61 1.65 -6.95
N ALA A 65 1.70 0.77 -7.37
CA ALA A 65 0.66 1.11 -8.34
C ALA A 65 -0.28 2.21 -7.80
N THR A 66 -0.69 2.10 -6.54
CA THR A 66 -1.57 3.10 -5.91
C THR A 66 -0.86 4.45 -5.76
N LEU A 67 0.38 4.46 -5.28
CA LEU A 67 1.16 5.68 -5.12
C LEU A 67 1.46 6.36 -6.47
N LEU A 68 1.72 5.58 -7.52
CA LEU A 68 1.90 6.11 -8.86
C LEU A 68 0.62 6.79 -9.37
N ALA A 69 -0.55 6.16 -9.20
CA ALA A 69 -1.83 6.77 -9.57
C ALA A 69 -2.10 8.05 -8.77
N MET A 70 -1.80 8.07 -7.47
CA MET A 70 -1.92 9.26 -6.61
C MET A 70 -0.97 10.38 -7.05
N LEU A 71 0.27 10.06 -7.45
CA LEU A 71 1.23 11.04 -7.96
C LEU A 71 0.74 11.67 -9.26
N LEU A 72 0.28 10.84 -10.21
CA LEU A 72 -0.28 11.33 -11.47
C LEU A 72 -1.50 12.23 -11.22
N LEU A 73 -2.39 11.85 -10.30
CA LEU A 73 -3.52 12.69 -9.88
C LEU A 73 -3.06 14.06 -9.36
N ALA A 74 -2.06 14.08 -8.47
CA ALA A 74 -1.51 15.32 -7.95
C ALA A 74 -0.92 16.20 -9.07
N LEU A 75 -0.21 15.59 -10.04
CA LEU A 75 0.37 16.30 -11.19
C LEU A 75 -0.70 16.81 -12.18
N THR A 76 -1.84 16.16 -12.27
CA THR A 76 -3.01 16.64 -13.04
C THR A 76 -3.86 17.67 -12.28
N GLY A 77 -3.41 18.13 -11.11
CA GLY A 77 -4.09 19.18 -10.35
C GLY A 77 -5.25 18.70 -9.47
N ALA A 78 -5.30 17.41 -9.12
CA ALA A 78 -6.29 16.90 -8.18
C ALA A 78 -6.20 17.61 -6.82
N PRO A 79 -7.34 17.84 -6.12
CA PRO A 79 -7.34 18.51 -4.84
C PRO A 79 -6.59 17.67 -3.78
N PRO A 80 -5.79 18.30 -2.88
CA PRO A 80 -5.04 17.60 -1.83
C PRO A 80 -5.91 16.71 -0.95
N LEU A 81 -7.17 17.10 -0.73
CA LEU A 81 -8.14 16.31 0.04
C LEU A 81 -8.36 14.92 -0.58
N LEU A 82 -8.48 14.81 -1.89
CA LEU A 82 -8.64 13.51 -2.57
C LEU A 82 -7.40 12.63 -2.34
N ILE A 83 -6.20 13.21 -2.41
CA ILE A 83 -4.94 12.50 -2.15
C ILE A 83 -4.88 12.01 -0.70
N HIS A 84 -5.31 12.83 0.27
CA HIS A 84 -5.38 12.41 1.67
C HIS A 84 -6.35 11.25 1.90
N LEU A 85 -7.54 11.29 1.30
CA LEU A 85 -8.51 10.20 1.42
C LEU A 85 -7.95 8.89 0.85
N LEU A 86 -7.40 8.92 -0.36
CA LEU A 86 -6.78 7.75 -0.99
C LEU A 86 -5.57 7.23 -0.18
N GLY A 87 -4.73 8.14 0.30
CA GLY A 87 -3.55 7.82 1.10
C GLY A 87 -3.90 7.19 2.45
N LEU A 88 -4.93 7.69 3.14
CA LEU A 88 -5.41 7.11 4.40
C LEU A 88 -5.96 5.70 4.19
N LEU A 89 -6.77 5.50 3.14
CA LEU A 89 -7.27 4.17 2.78
C LEU A 89 -6.13 3.20 2.48
N LEU A 90 -5.13 3.65 1.71
CA LEU A 90 -3.95 2.86 1.39
C LEU A 90 -3.20 2.47 2.68
N ILE A 91 -2.80 3.43 3.51
CA ILE A 91 -1.99 3.15 4.70
C ILE A 91 -2.74 2.30 5.71
N ALA A 92 -4.01 2.61 6.01
CA ALA A 92 -4.81 1.82 6.93
C ALA A 92 -5.01 0.39 6.40
N GLY A 93 -5.38 0.24 5.14
CA GLY A 93 -5.56 -1.05 4.50
C GLY A 93 -4.29 -1.89 4.50
N ARG A 94 -3.16 -1.29 4.09
CA ARG A 94 -1.87 -1.99 4.02
C ARG A 94 -1.33 -2.34 5.38
N PHE A 95 -1.49 -1.48 6.39
CA PHE A 95 -1.03 -1.79 7.74
C PHE A 95 -1.84 -2.96 8.35
N ILE A 96 -3.17 -2.90 8.30
CA ILE A 96 -4.05 -3.96 8.83
C ILE A 96 -3.80 -5.28 8.10
N HIS A 97 -3.71 -5.25 6.76
CA HIS A 97 -3.44 -6.44 5.95
C HIS A 97 -2.05 -7.01 6.28
N ALA A 98 -1.01 -6.18 6.36
CA ALA A 98 0.34 -6.61 6.67
C ALA A 98 0.44 -7.24 8.06
N TRP A 99 -0.28 -6.68 9.05
CA TRP A 99 -0.39 -7.24 10.40
C TRP A 99 -0.97 -8.65 10.41
N HIS A 100 -1.98 -8.92 9.59
CA HIS A 100 -2.56 -10.25 9.47
C HIS A 100 -1.53 -11.31 9.06
N PHE A 101 -0.63 -10.97 8.14
CA PHE A 101 0.38 -11.91 7.65
C PHE A 101 1.59 -12.02 8.58
N ALA A 102 1.87 -10.99 9.39
CA ALA A 102 2.95 -11.00 10.37
C ALA A 102 2.62 -11.80 11.64
N ALA A 103 1.36 -11.78 12.09
CA ALA A 103 0.91 -12.54 13.25
C ALA A 103 0.50 -13.98 12.87
N ALA A 104 0.91 -14.97 13.66
CA ALA A 104 0.53 -16.37 13.45
C ALA A 104 -0.99 -16.58 13.63
N ASP A 105 -1.55 -16.00 14.70
CA ASP A 105 -2.96 -16.19 15.10
C ASP A 105 -3.84 -14.99 14.73
N ALA A 106 -3.50 -14.33 13.62
CA ALA A 106 -4.26 -13.18 13.15
C ALA A 106 -5.72 -13.53 12.85
N PRO A 107 -6.70 -12.74 13.36
CA PRO A 107 -8.09 -12.98 13.07
C PRO A 107 -8.42 -12.70 11.59
N PRO A 108 -9.40 -13.40 10.98
CA PRO A 108 -9.71 -13.29 9.55
C PRO A 108 -10.15 -11.88 9.12
N TRP A 109 -10.77 -11.11 10.02
CA TRP A 109 -11.27 -9.76 9.70
C TRP A 109 -10.15 -8.82 9.26
N GLN A 110 -8.92 -8.99 9.75
CA GLN A 110 -7.78 -8.13 9.38
C GLN A 110 -7.45 -8.28 7.90
N ARG A 111 -7.48 -9.52 7.38
CA ARG A 111 -7.31 -9.76 5.95
C ARG A 111 -8.43 -9.10 5.16
N VAL A 112 -9.69 -9.34 5.54
CA VAL A 112 -10.85 -8.83 4.81
C VAL A 112 -10.88 -7.29 4.79
N ALA A 113 -10.77 -6.66 5.95
CA ALA A 113 -10.79 -5.20 6.07
C ALA A 113 -9.57 -4.57 5.37
N GLY A 114 -8.38 -5.14 5.57
CA GLY A 114 -7.16 -4.65 4.93
C GLY A 114 -7.20 -4.77 3.41
N THR A 115 -7.74 -5.87 2.88
CA THR A 115 -8.00 -6.03 1.45
C THR A 115 -9.01 -5.00 0.95
N ALA A 116 -10.18 -4.89 1.58
CA ALA A 116 -11.23 -3.96 1.14
C ALA A 116 -10.73 -2.51 1.05
N LEU A 117 -10.05 -2.02 2.08
CA LEU A 117 -9.48 -0.66 2.10
C LEU A 117 -8.42 -0.46 1.00
N SER A 118 -7.55 -1.46 0.79
CA SER A 118 -6.54 -1.42 -0.28
C SER A 118 -7.17 -1.39 -1.68
N PHE A 119 -8.27 -2.11 -1.89
CA PHE A 119 -9.02 -2.10 -3.14
C PHE A 119 -9.73 -0.77 -3.38
N PHE A 120 -10.32 -0.17 -2.34
CA PHE A 120 -10.89 1.18 -2.47
C PHE A 120 -9.83 2.22 -2.80
N ALA A 121 -8.64 2.14 -2.18
CA ALA A 121 -7.53 3.03 -2.52
C ALA A 121 -7.05 2.84 -3.97
N LEU A 122 -6.72 1.61 -4.36
CA LEU A 122 -6.19 1.30 -5.69
C LEU A 122 -7.23 1.56 -6.80
N GLY A 123 -8.44 1.02 -6.63
CA GLY A 123 -9.53 1.18 -7.60
C GLY A 123 -10.00 2.63 -7.69
N GLY A 124 -10.14 3.31 -6.55
CA GLY A 124 -10.50 4.73 -6.50
C GLY A 124 -9.45 5.61 -7.17
N ALA A 125 -8.16 5.39 -6.87
CA ALA A 125 -7.07 6.11 -7.53
C ALA A 125 -7.02 5.81 -9.04
N GLY A 126 -7.24 4.55 -9.44
CA GLY A 126 -7.27 4.12 -10.84
C GLY A 126 -8.39 4.77 -11.65
N VAL A 127 -9.61 4.81 -11.11
CA VAL A 127 -10.75 5.50 -11.75
C VAL A 127 -10.49 7.00 -11.81
N ALA A 128 -10.03 7.60 -10.71
CA ALA A 128 -9.79 9.03 -10.67
C ALA A 128 -8.69 9.47 -11.66
N VAL A 129 -7.58 8.73 -11.75
CA VAL A 129 -6.49 9.08 -12.69
C VAL A 129 -6.91 8.89 -14.14
N LEU A 130 -7.76 7.89 -14.43
CA LEU A 130 -8.34 7.70 -15.76
C LEU A 130 -9.20 8.90 -16.16
N ILE A 131 -10.10 9.34 -15.28
CA ILE A 131 -10.96 10.51 -15.52
C ILE A 131 -10.11 11.77 -15.73
N ALA A 132 -9.14 12.02 -14.84
CA ALA A 132 -8.25 13.18 -14.96
C ALA A 132 -7.45 13.18 -16.27
N GLY A 133 -6.95 12.00 -16.69
CA GLY A 133 -6.25 11.84 -17.96
C GLY A 133 -7.15 12.13 -19.17
N LEU A 134 -8.38 11.60 -19.19
CA LEU A 134 -9.35 11.86 -20.25
C LEU A 134 -9.72 13.35 -20.35
N MET A 135 -9.94 14.01 -19.21
CA MET A 135 -10.25 15.44 -19.18
C MET A 135 -9.08 16.32 -19.65
N SER A 136 -7.85 15.83 -19.56
CA SER A 136 -6.66 16.57 -20.01
C SER A 136 -6.42 16.49 -21.52
N LEU A 137 -7.16 15.63 -22.25
CA LEU A 137 -7.07 15.49 -23.71
C LEU A 137 -8.14 16.29 -24.46
N ALA A 138 -9.13 16.84 -23.76
CA ALA A 138 -10.23 17.63 -24.30
C ALA A 138 -9.90 19.12 -24.28
#